data_AF-A0A9X5X6P9-F1
#
_entry.id   AF-A0A9X5X6P9-F1
#
_cell.length_a   1.000
_cell.length_b   1.000
_cell.length_c   1.000
_cell.angle_alpha   90.00
_cell.angle_beta   90.00
_cell.angle_gamma   90.00
#
_symmetry.space_group_name_H-M   'P 1'
#
loop_
_entity.id
_entity.type
_entity.pdbx_description
1 polymer ?
#
loop_
_entity_poly.entity_id
_entity_poly.type
_entity_poly.pdbx_seq_one_letter_code
_entity_poly.pdbx_strand_id
1 'polypeptide(L)'
;GYYEWLEGLERGIAAHHAGMLPTFKEVVEELFVRGLVKAVFATETLALGINMPARSVVLEKLVKWNGEQHADITPGEYTQLTGRAGRRGIDVEGHAVVLWQRGFSPDHLAGLAGTRTYPLRSSFKPSYNMAVNLVEQFGRHRSRELLETSFAQFQADKSVVGISRQVQRNEEGLEGYKESMTCHLGDFDEYARLRRELKDRETELAKQGAAQRRAEAAVALEKLKPGDIIHVPTGKFAGLALVLDPGLPAGRSNGHRGFEHHD
;
A
#
# COMPACT_ATOMS: atom_id res chain seq x y z
N GLY A 1 -20.98 -29.24 -0.44
CA GLY A 1 -19.67 -29.01 0.19
C GLY A 1 -18.75 -30.22 0.18
N TYR A 2 -19.18 -31.36 0.77
CA TYR A 2 -18.32 -32.56 0.85
C TYR A 2 -18.07 -33.20 -0.51
N TYR A 3 -19.11 -33.38 -1.33
CA TYR A 3 -18.99 -34.06 -2.62
C TYR A 3 -18.11 -33.28 -3.60
N GLU A 4 -18.19 -31.96 -3.65
CA GLU A 4 -17.32 -31.14 -4.51
C GLU A 4 -15.86 -31.17 -4.01
N TRP A 5 -15.66 -31.21 -2.68
CA TRP A 5 -14.33 -31.38 -2.09
C TRP A 5 -13.73 -32.75 -2.43
N LEU A 6 -14.53 -33.82 -2.33
CA LEU A 6 -14.13 -35.18 -2.69
C LEU A 6 -13.79 -35.28 -4.19
N GLU A 7 -14.65 -34.73 -5.06
CA GLU A 7 -14.41 -34.69 -6.51
C GLU A 7 -13.11 -33.95 -6.85
N GLY A 8 -12.81 -32.85 -6.17
CA GLY A 8 -11.54 -32.14 -6.30
C GLY A 8 -10.35 -33.02 -5.92
N LEU A 9 -10.42 -33.70 -4.77
CA LEU A 9 -9.39 -34.60 -4.29
C LEU A 9 -9.13 -35.78 -5.25
N GLU A 10 -10.19 -36.39 -5.78
CA GLU A 10 -10.09 -37.47 -6.78
C GLU A 10 -9.40 -37.00 -8.07
N ARG A 11 -9.54 -35.72 -8.41
CA ARG A 11 -8.84 -35.07 -9.53
C ARG A 11 -7.44 -34.59 -9.17
N GLY A 12 -7.00 -34.75 -7.93
CA GLY A 12 -5.68 -34.32 -7.45
C GLY A 12 -5.56 -32.81 -7.22
N ILE A 13 -6.66 -32.11 -6.95
CA ILE A 13 -6.69 -30.66 -6.71
C ILE A 13 -7.42 -30.38 -5.39
N ALA A 14 -6.86 -29.53 -4.54
CA ALA A 14 -7.48 -29.18 -3.26
C ALA A 14 -7.41 -27.68 -2.95
N ALA A 15 -8.39 -27.20 -2.19
CA ALA A 15 -8.27 -25.93 -1.48
C ALA A 15 -7.69 -26.18 -0.07
N HIS A 16 -7.03 -25.16 0.50
CA HIS A 16 -6.51 -25.18 1.87
C HIS A 16 -6.63 -23.79 2.51
N HIS A 17 -7.63 -23.61 3.37
CA HIS A 17 -7.90 -22.32 4.02
C HIS A 17 -8.50 -22.48 5.42
N ALA A 18 -8.47 -21.41 6.21
CA ALA A 18 -8.90 -21.43 7.61
C ALA A 18 -10.39 -21.77 7.80
N GLY A 19 -11.21 -21.57 6.77
CA GLY A 19 -12.64 -21.90 6.76
C GLY A 19 -12.95 -23.39 6.58
N MET A 20 -11.95 -24.25 6.34
CA MET A 20 -12.14 -25.70 6.23
C MET A 20 -12.20 -26.38 7.59
N LEU A 21 -12.96 -27.46 7.69
CA LEU A 21 -12.95 -28.35 8.85
C LEU A 21 -11.51 -28.87 9.10
N PRO A 22 -11.06 -28.96 10.37
CA PRO A 22 -9.73 -29.46 10.70
C PRO A 22 -9.39 -30.80 10.04
N THR A 23 -10.31 -31.75 10.07
CA THR A 23 -10.15 -33.07 9.45
C THR A 23 -9.95 -32.99 7.94
N PHE A 24 -10.59 -32.05 7.24
CA PHE A 24 -10.42 -31.90 5.79
C PHE A 24 -9.04 -31.33 5.47
N LYS A 25 -8.52 -30.42 6.29
CA LYS A 25 -7.16 -29.88 6.15
C LYS A 25 -6.13 -30.99 6.33
N GLU A 26 -6.26 -31.80 7.37
CA GLU A 26 -5.38 -32.94 7.63
C GLU A 26 -5.36 -33.94 6.45
N VAL A 27 -6.53 -34.26 5.88
CA VAL A 27 -6.62 -35.13 4.71
C VAL A 27 -5.91 -34.52 3.50
N VAL A 28 -6.12 -33.23 3.20
CA VAL A 28 -5.41 -32.55 2.10
C VAL A 28 -3.90 -32.59 2.33
N GLU A 29 -3.46 -32.38 3.57
CA GLU A 29 -2.05 -32.39 3.94
C GLU A 29 -1.40 -33.77 3.73
N GLU A 30 -2.05 -34.82 4.21
CA GLU A 30 -1.57 -36.19 4.03
C GLU A 30 -1.52 -36.57 2.55
N LEU A 31 -2.58 -36.28 1.79
CA LEU A 31 -2.65 -36.60 0.37
C LEU A 31 -1.62 -35.82 -0.46
N PHE A 32 -1.30 -34.58 -0.08
CA PHE A 32 -0.27 -33.79 -0.76
C PHE A 32 1.13 -34.33 -0.49
N VAL A 33 1.46 -34.67 0.77
CA VAL A 33 2.74 -35.29 1.13
C VAL A 33 2.93 -36.64 0.44
N ARG A 34 1.86 -37.43 0.31
CA ARG A 34 1.85 -38.70 -0.45
C ARG A 34 1.90 -38.49 -1.98
N GLY A 35 1.81 -37.25 -2.45
CA GLY A 35 1.82 -36.90 -3.87
C GLY A 35 0.57 -37.34 -4.62
N LEU A 36 -0.55 -37.58 -3.93
CA LEU A 36 -1.84 -37.91 -4.54
C LEU A 36 -2.57 -36.63 -5.00
N VAL A 37 -2.47 -35.56 -4.20
CA VAL A 37 -2.87 -34.21 -4.61
C VAL A 37 -1.68 -33.52 -5.27
N LYS A 38 -1.87 -33.03 -6.49
CA LYS A 38 -0.82 -32.40 -7.31
C LYS A 38 -0.82 -30.88 -7.19
N ALA A 39 -1.97 -30.28 -6.92
CA ALA A 39 -2.12 -28.84 -6.77
C ALA A 39 -2.96 -28.48 -5.54
N VAL A 40 -2.45 -27.54 -4.73
CA VAL A 40 -3.15 -27.01 -3.56
C VAL A 40 -3.26 -25.50 -3.68
N PHE A 41 -4.47 -24.98 -3.54
CA PHE A 41 -4.77 -23.56 -3.47
C PHE A 41 -4.86 -23.15 -2.00
N ALA A 42 -3.81 -22.52 -1.48
CA ALA A 42 -3.69 -22.18 -0.08
C ALA A 42 -3.75 -20.67 0.19
N THR A 43 -4.36 -20.28 1.31
CA THR A 43 -4.23 -18.90 1.83
C THR A 43 -2.85 -18.68 2.46
N GLU A 44 -2.34 -17.44 2.45
CA GLU A 44 -1.00 -17.05 2.95
C GLU A 44 -0.66 -17.67 4.32
N THR A 45 -1.53 -17.47 5.31
CA THR A 45 -1.30 -17.92 6.70
C THR A 45 -1.12 -19.43 6.81
N LEU A 46 -1.78 -20.18 5.94
CA LEU A 46 -1.73 -21.63 5.91
C LEU A 46 -0.53 -22.16 5.13
N ALA A 47 -0.17 -21.52 4.02
CA ALA A 47 1.06 -21.81 3.30
C ALA A 47 2.31 -21.61 4.18
N LEU A 48 2.26 -20.63 5.10
CA LEU A 48 3.31 -20.39 6.08
C LEU A 48 3.28 -21.38 7.25
N GLY A 49 2.11 -21.87 7.66
CA GLY A 49 1.96 -22.72 8.85
C GLY A 49 2.20 -24.21 8.65
N ILE A 50 2.23 -24.72 7.41
CA ILE A 50 2.22 -26.16 7.15
C ILE A 50 3.57 -26.69 6.65
N ASN A 51 3.93 -27.90 7.09
CA ASN A 51 5.11 -28.64 6.63
C ASN A 51 4.86 -29.40 5.31
N MET A 52 4.34 -28.72 4.28
CA MET A 52 4.10 -29.27 2.95
C MET A 52 5.02 -28.62 1.91
N PRO A 53 6.24 -29.13 1.69
CA PRO A 53 7.10 -28.62 0.64
C PRO A 53 6.57 -29.04 -0.74
N ALA A 54 6.55 -28.10 -1.69
CA ALA A 54 6.11 -28.31 -3.06
C ALA A 54 7.29 -28.18 -4.02
N ARG A 55 7.22 -28.78 -5.22
CA ARG A 55 8.24 -28.51 -6.25
C ARG A 55 8.21 -27.05 -6.70
N SER A 56 7.00 -26.51 -6.85
CA SER A 56 6.77 -25.16 -7.33
C SER A 56 5.75 -24.44 -6.46
N VAL A 57 5.92 -23.13 -6.31
CA VAL A 57 4.97 -22.22 -5.67
C VAL A 57 4.53 -21.17 -6.69
N VAL A 58 3.23 -20.90 -6.74
CA VAL A 58 2.65 -19.87 -7.61
C VAL A 58 2.03 -18.79 -6.74
N LEU A 59 2.45 -17.54 -6.95
CA LEU A 59 1.96 -16.35 -6.26
C LEU A 59 1.03 -15.60 -7.22
N GLU A 60 -0.26 -15.54 -6.89
CA GLU A 60 -1.25 -14.81 -7.70
C GLU A 60 -1.06 -13.30 -7.61
N LYS A 61 -0.83 -12.81 -6.39
CA LYS A 61 -0.71 -11.38 -6.05
C LYS A 61 0.45 -11.18 -5.07
N LEU A 62 1.11 -10.04 -5.21
CA LEU A 62 2.14 -9.57 -4.26
C LEU A 62 1.59 -8.46 -3.34
N VAL A 63 0.27 -8.39 -3.23
CA VAL A 63 -0.45 -7.53 -2.30
C VAL A 63 -1.33 -8.39 -1.41
N LYS A 64 -1.43 -8.03 -0.14
CA LYS A 64 -2.24 -8.74 0.86
C LYS A 64 -3.05 -7.77 1.70
N TRP A 65 -4.14 -8.28 2.28
CA TRP A 65 -4.91 -7.54 3.27
C TRP A 65 -4.24 -7.68 4.64
N ASN A 66 -3.85 -6.56 5.26
CA ASN A 66 -3.21 -6.56 6.57
C ASN A 66 -4.19 -6.36 7.75
N GLY A 67 -5.49 -6.33 7.48
CA GLY A 67 -6.55 -5.98 8.45
C GLY A 67 -7.16 -4.59 8.21
N GLU A 68 -6.40 -3.66 7.63
CA GLU A 68 -6.81 -2.27 7.43
C GLU A 68 -6.79 -1.86 5.96
N GLN A 69 -5.77 -2.29 5.21
CA GLN A 69 -5.58 -1.96 3.81
C GLN A 69 -4.93 -3.10 3.04
N HIS A 70 -5.01 -3.02 1.70
CA HIS A 70 -4.16 -3.81 0.83
C HIS A 70 -2.75 -3.22 0.87
N ALA A 71 -1.79 -4.00 1.34
CA ALA A 71 -0.38 -3.65 1.46
C ALA A 71 0.47 -4.61 0.61
N ASP A 72 1.58 -4.12 0.08
CA ASP A 72 2.56 -4.97 -0.58
C ASP A 72 3.12 -6.01 0.39
N ILE A 73 3.43 -7.20 -0.13
CA ILE A 73 4.13 -8.21 0.65
C ILE A 73 5.54 -7.74 0.97
N THR A 74 6.01 -8.06 2.17
CA THR A 74 7.38 -7.76 2.56
C THR A 74 8.36 -8.76 1.95
N PRO A 75 9.65 -8.41 1.81
CA PRO A 75 10.67 -9.36 1.34
C PRO A 75 10.77 -10.63 2.21
N GLY A 76 10.51 -10.50 3.53
CA GLY A 76 10.49 -11.63 4.45
C GLY A 76 9.33 -12.58 4.20
N GLU A 77 8.14 -12.04 3.93
CA GLU A 77 6.96 -12.84 3.57
C GLU A 77 7.12 -13.51 2.21
N TYR A 78 7.63 -12.77 1.21
CA TYR A 78 7.98 -13.31 -0.09
C TYR A 78 8.90 -14.52 0.06
N THR A 79 10.00 -14.37 0.81
CA THR A 79 10.98 -15.43 1.04
C THR A 79 10.38 -16.65 1.75
N GLN A 80 9.50 -16.44 2.72
CA GLN A 80 8.83 -17.56 3.40
C GLN A 80 7.88 -18.32 2.46
N LEU A 81 7.13 -17.60 1.61
CA LEU A 81 6.23 -18.20 0.64
C LEU A 81 7.01 -18.97 -0.43
N THR A 82 8.02 -18.35 -1.04
CA THR A 82 8.84 -19.00 -2.08
C THR A 82 9.74 -20.08 -1.53
N GLY A 83 10.12 -20.02 -0.24
CA GLY A 83 10.91 -21.04 0.45
C GLY A 83 10.20 -22.39 0.59
N ARG A 84 8.90 -22.47 0.27
CA ARG A 84 8.16 -23.73 0.16
C ARG A 84 8.41 -24.47 -1.17
N ALA A 85 9.02 -23.81 -2.16
CA ALA A 85 9.40 -24.42 -3.43
C ALA A 85 10.73 -25.19 -3.31
N GLY A 86 10.76 -26.39 -3.88
CA GLY A 86 11.90 -27.30 -3.85
C GLY A 86 11.84 -28.26 -2.66
N ARG A 87 11.70 -29.56 -2.93
CA ARG A 87 11.71 -30.61 -1.92
C ARG A 87 13.11 -31.18 -1.75
N ARG A 88 13.62 -31.14 -0.52
CA ARG A 88 14.94 -31.67 -0.16
C ARG A 88 15.06 -33.15 -0.55
N GLY A 89 16.13 -33.50 -1.25
CA GLY A 89 16.45 -34.87 -1.62
C GLY A 89 15.66 -35.43 -2.82
N ILE A 90 14.76 -34.64 -3.44
CA ILE A 90 13.96 -35.09 -4.58
C ILE A 90 14.06 -34.10 -5.75
N ASP A 91 13.92 -32.80 -5.49
CA ASP A 91 13.99 -31.78 -6.54
C ASP A 91 15.41 -31.22 -6.67
N VAL A 92 15.89 -31.04 -7.90
CA VAL A 92 17.16 -30.37 -8.22
C VAL A 92 17.07 -28.87 -7.94
N GLU A 93 15.92 -28.28 -8.25
CA GLU A 93 15.61 -26.86 -8.06
C GLU A 93 14.14 -26.67 -7.68
N GLY A 94 13.85 -25.59 -6.96
CA GLY A 94 12.50 -25.15 -6.65
C GLY A 94 12.10 -23.96 -7.53
N HIS A 95 10.86 -23.93 -8.00
CA HIS A 95 10.37 -22.83 -8.84
C HIS A 95 9.38 -21.95 -8.09
N ALA A 96 9.64 -20.64 -8.08
CA ALA A 96 8.67 -19.64 -7.64
C ALA A 96 8.17 -18.84 -8.85
N VAL A 97 6.87 -18.91 -9.11
CA VAL A 97 6.23 -18.23 -10.23
C VAL A 97 5.34 -17.12 -9.69
N VAL A 98 5.53 -15.89 -10.17
CA VAL A 98 4.65 -14.76 -9.85
C VAL A 98 3.82 -14.45 -11.08
N LEU A 99 2.50 -14.41 -10.93
CA LEU A 99 1.61 -14.02 -12.02
C LEU A 99 1.72 -12.52 -12.27
N TRP A 100 1.95 -12.15 -13.53
CA TRP A 100 2.04 -10.75 -13.93
C TRP A 100 0.66 -10.07 -13.87
N GLN A 101 0.63 -8.81 -13.42
CA GLN A 101 -0.57 -7.97 -13.39
C GLN A 101 -0.29 -6.57 -13.94
N ARG A 102 -1.31 -5.91 -14.48
CA ARG A 102 -1.20 -4.53 -14.94
C ARG A 102 -0.84 -3.61 -13.77
N GLY A 103 0.13 -2.71 -14.00
CA GLY A 103 0.63 -1.79 -12.96
C GLY A 103 1.77 -2.37 -12.11
N PHE A 104 2.21 -3.61 -12.38
CA PHE A 104 3.34 -4.23 -11.70
C PHE A 104 4.66 -3.94 -12.43
N SER A 105 5.67 -3.46 -11.70
CA SER A 105 7.04 -3.29 -12.21
C SER A 105 7.93 -4.50 -11.88
N PRO A 106 8.68 -5.06 -12.85
CA PRO A 106 9.65 -6.12 -12.58
C PRO A 106 10.72 -5.74 -11.54
N ASP A 107 11.07 -4.46 -11.44
CA ASP A 107 12.03 -3.97 -10.45
C ASP A 107 11.54 -4.18 -9.01
N HIS A 108 10.23 -4.07 -8.78
CA HIS A 108 9.65 -4.35 -7.47
C HIS A 108 9.84 -5.83 -7.10
N LEU A 109 9.60 -6.75 -8.04
CA LEU A 109 9.87 -8.18 -7.83
C LEU A 109 11.34 -8.43 -7.50
N ALA A 110 12.25 -7.82 -8.27
CA ALA A 110 13.68 -7.96 -8.08
C ALA A 110 14.12 -7.45 -6.70
N GLY A 111 13.52 -6.36 -6.22
CA GLY A 111 13.72 -5.85 -4.85
C GLY A 111 13.29 -6.85 -3.78
N LEU A 112 12.12 -7.48 -3.94
CA LEU A 112 11.64 -8.51 -3.02
C LEU A 112 12.56 -9.74 -2.99
N ALA A 113 12.97 -10.23 -4.16
CA ALA A 113 13.80 -11.43 -4.31
C ALA A 113 15.28 -11.21 -3.94
N GLY A 114 15.79 -9.99 -4.11
CA GLY A 114 17.20 -9.65 -3.88
C GLY A 114 17.53 -9.30 -2.43
N THR A 115 16.53 -8.93 -1.62
CA THR A 115 16.72 -8.57 -0.21
C THR A 115 17.22 -9.78 0.57
N ARG A 116 18.26 -9.62 1.41
CA ARG A 116 18.80 -10.69 2.26
C ARG A 116 18.69 -10.44 3.76
N THR A 117 18.26 -9.25 4.15
CA THR A 117 18.15 -8.83 5.54
C THR A 117 16.70 -8.48 5.85
N TYR A 118 16.10 -9.19 6.79
CA TYR A 118 14.71 -9.01 7.21
C TYR A 118 14.71 -8.56 8.68
N PRO A 119 14.70 -7.24 8.95
CA PRO A 119 14.75 -6.77 10.33
C PRO A 119 13.46 -7.17 11.05
N LEU A 120 13.60 -8.01 12.08
CA LEU A 120 12.49 -8.35 12.97
C LEU A 120 12.10 -7.09 13.75
N ARG A 121 10.88 -6.58 13.56
CA ARG A 121 10.35 -5.44 14.32
C ARG A 121 9.44 -5.95 15.43
N SER A 122 9.57 -5.35 16.62
CA SER A 122 8.67 -5.64 17.72
C SER A 122 7.26 -5.16 17.38
N SER A 123 6.27 -6.05 17.49
CA SER A 123 4.85 -5.72 17.45
C SER A 123 4.28 -5.42 18.84
N PHE A 124 5.13 -5.45 19.88
CA PHE A 124 4.72 -5.27 21.26
C PHE A 124 4.06 -3.91 21.48
N LYS A 125 2.80 -3.94 21.94
CA LYS A 125 2.03 -2.78 22.38
C LYS A 125 1.41 -3.12 23.74
N PRO A 126 1.68 -2.34 24.80
CA PRO A 126 1.03 -2.55 26.09
C PRO A 126 -0.49 -2.48 25.95
N SER A 127 -1.19 -3.45 26.53
CA SER A 127 -2.66 -3.45 26.62
C SER A 127 -3.11 -3.22 28.06
N TYR A 128 -4.35 -2.78 28.26
CA TYR A 128 -4.90 -2.58 29.61
C TYR A 128 -4.85 -3.88 30.43
N ASN A 129 -5.28 -5.01 29.85
CA ASN A 129 -5.25 -6.30 30.53
C ASN A 129 -3.82 -6.68 30.95
N MET A 130 -2.83 -6.48 30.08
CA MET A 130 -1.43 -6.73 30.42
C MET A 130 -0.96 -5.82 31.55
N ALA A 131 -1.26 -4.52 31.51
CA ALA A 131 -0.85 -3.57 32.54
C ALA A 131 -1.43 -3.94 33.92
N VAL A 132 -2.72 -4.31 33.96
CA VAL A 132 -3.39 -4.75 35.20
C VAL A 132 -2.74 -6.03 35.74
N ASN A 133 -2.60 -7.07 34.92
CA ASN A 133 -2.01 -8.35 35.34
C ASN A 133 -0.56 -8.19 35.80
N LEU A 134 0.24 -7.37 35.11
CA LEU A 134 1.62 -7.11 35.51
C LEU A 134 1.69 -6.42 36.86
N VAL A 135 0.88 -5.38 37.08
CA VAL A 135 0.86 -4.63 38.35
C VAL A 135 0.34 -5.48 39.49
N GLU A 136 -0.67 -6.31 39.26
CA GLU A 136 -1.19 -7.25 40.25
C GLU A 136 -0.13 -8.28 40.66
N GLN A 137 0.55 -8.89 39.69
CA GLN A 137 1.50 -9.98 39.94
C GLN A 137 2.87 -9.51 40.44
N PHE A 138 3.38 -8.37 39.93
CA PHE A 138 4.75 -7.92 40.16
C PHE A 138 4.85 -6.54 40.83
N GLY A 139 3.73 -5.83 41.01
CA GLY A 139 3.72 -4.46 41.48
C GLY A 139 4.19 -3.46 40.41
N ARG A 140 3.96 -2.17 40.67
CA ARG A 140 4.20 -1.10 39.69
C ARG A 140 5.68 -0.98 39.26
N HIS A 141 6.61 -1.01 40.20
CA HIS A 141 8.03 -0.76 39.90
C HIS A 141 8.64 -1.85 39.02
N ARG A 142 8.47 -3.11 39.42
CA ARG A 142 8.99 -4.26 38.69
C ARG A 142 8.31 -4.44 37.33
N SER A 143 7.02 -4.14 37.23
CA SER A 143 6.31 -4.14 35.94
C SER A 143 6.91 -3.16 34.94
N ARG A 144 7.34 -1.98 35.41
CA ARG A 144 7.99 -0.97 34.57
C ARG A 144 9.35 -1.47 34.07
N GLU A 145 10.18 -2.04 34.93
CA GLU A 145 11.48 -2.64 34.53
C GLU A 145 11.30 -3.75 33.48
N LEU A 146 10.24 -4.55 33.59
CA LEU A 146 9.91 -5.60 32.61
C LEU A 146 9.52 -5.02 31.25
N LEU A 147 8.80 -3.89 31.22
CA LEU A 147 8.48 -3.20 29.98
C LEU A 147 9.73 -2.54 29.37
N GLU A 148 10.62 -2.00 30.21
CA GLU A 148 11.89 -1.38 29.80
C GLU A 148 12.88 -2.40 29.22
N THR A 149 12.78 -3.67 29.61
CA THR A 149 13.58 -4.77 29.03
C THR A 149 12.94 -5.40 27.79
N SER A 150 11.81 -4.87 27.31
CA SER A 150 11.13 -5.39 26.11
C SER A 150 11.93 -5.15 24.82
N PHE A 151 11.72 -6.01 23.83
CA PHE A 151 12.34 -5.85 22.50
C PHE A 151 11.92 -4.55 21.80
N ALA A 152 10.70 -4.05 22.08
CA ALA A 152 10.27 -2.74 21.57
C ALA A 152 11.12 -1.61 22.14
N GLN A 153 11.38 -1.62 23.46
CA GLN A 153 12.21 -0.61 24.11
C GLN A 153 13.65 -0.68 23.61
N PHE A 154 14.23 -1.89 23.52
CA PHE A 154 15.57 -2.09 22.97
C PHE A 154 15.72 -1.49 21.55
N GLN A 155 14.72 -1.67 20.69
CA GLN A 155 14.72 -1.09 19.34
C GLN A 155 14.60 0.44 19.36
N ALA A 156 13.76 1.00 20.24
CA ALA A 156 13.62 2.43 20.41
C ALA A 156 14.94 3.06 20.88
N ASP A 157 15.58 2.50 21.90
CA ASP A 157 16.84 3.02 22.45
C ASP A 157 17.97 3.00 21.42
N LYS A 158 18.07 1.91 20.65
CA LYS A 158 19.06 1.80 19.56
C LYS A 158 18.82 2.83 18.46
N SER A 159 17.56 3.15 18.15
CA SER A 159 17.21 4.15 17.14
C SER A 159 17.61 5.57 17.57
N VAL A 160 17.51 5.90 18.87
CA VAL A 160 17.90 7.21 19.40
C VAL A 160 19.39 7.48 19.17
N VAL A 161 20.25 6.49 19.41
CA VAL A 161 21.71 6.63 19.13
C VAL A 161 21.98 6.91 17.65
N GLY A 162 21.23 6.27 16.75
CA GLY A 162 21.33 6.52 15.32
C GLY A 162 20.88 7.93 14.93
N ILE A 163 19.76 8.38 15.50
CA ILE A 163 19.22 9.73 15.27
C ILE A 163 20.18 10.80 15.78
N SER A 164 20.73 10.66 17.00
CA SER A 164 21.68 11.63 17.54
C SER A 164 22.94 11.74 16.68
N ARG A 165 23.48 10.62 16.18
CA ARG A 165 24.60 10.64 15.23
C ARG A 165 24.24 11.31 13.90
N GLN A 166 23.02 11.10 13.41
CA GLN A 166 22.55 11.74 12.19
C GLN A 166 22.37 13.25 12.38
N VAL A 167 21.85 13.69 13.52
CA VAL A 167 21.74 15.11 13.89
C VAL A 167 23.12 15.75 13.90
N GLN A 168 24.08 15.15 14.62
CA GLN A 168 25.45 15.64 14.67
C GLN A 168 26.07 15.76 13.27
N ARG A 169 25.97 14.71 12.44
CA ARG A 169 26.50 14.76 11.05
C ARG A 169 25.83 15.86 10.22
N ASN A 170 24.52 16.05 10.37
CA ASN A 170 23.79 17.07 9.64
C ASN A 170 24.18 18.48 10.11
N GLU A 171 24.39 18.67 11.42
CA GLU A 171 24.87 19.93 12.00
C GLU A 171 26.27 20.27 11.50
N GLU A 172 27.20 19.32 11.51
CA GLU A 172 28.55 19.47 10.94
C GLU A 172 28.49 19.83 9.44
N GLY A 173 27.62 19.15 8.68
CA GLY A 173 27.41 19.47 7.26
C GLY A 173 26.81 20.86 7.06
N LEU A 174 25.86 21.27 7.89
CA LEU A 174 25.22 22.60 7.84
C LEU A 174 26.24 23.70 8.12
N GLU A 175 27.14 23.49 9.07
CA GLU A 175 28.21 24.44 9.38
C GLU A 175 29.19 24.57 8.21
N GLY A 176 29.62 23.46 7.61
CA GLY A 176 30.46 23.50 6.40
C GLY A 176 29.78 24.18 5.20
N TYR A 177 28.47 24.00 5.05
CA TYR A 177 27.70 24.71 4.03
C TYR A 177 27.59 26.21 4.33
N LYS A 178 27.37 26.63 5.59
CA LYS A 178 27.33 28.05 5.97
C LYS A 178 28.63 28.76 5.65
N GLU A 179 29.78 28.16 5.96
CA GLU A 179 31.09 28.73 5.59
C GLU A 179 31.20 28.92 4.06
N SER A 180 30.70 27.95 3.30
CA SER A 180 30.72 27.96 1.84
C SER A 180 29.64 28.86 1.20
N MET A 181 28.65 29.32 1.98
CA MET A 181 27.56 30.20 1.52
C MET A 181 27.97 31.67 1.42
N THR A 182 29.10 32.04 2.03
CA THR A 182 29.70 33.37 1.84
C THR A 182 30.72 33.32 0.71
N CYS A 183 30.47 34.08 -0.36
CA CYS A 183 31.41 34.17 -1.47
C CYS A 183 31.61 35.63 -1.91
N HIS A 184 32.50 35.84 -2.88
CA HIS A 184 32.80 37.15 -3.46
C HIS A 184 31.58 37.90 -4.04
N LEU A 185 30.44 37.22 -4.26
CA LEU A 185 29.18 37.79 -4.74
C LEU A 185 28.20 38.17 -3.62
N GLY A 186 28.54 37.97 -2.35
CA GLY A 186 27.71 38.31 -1.19
C GLY A 186 27.24 37.10 -0.38
N ASP A 187 26.20 37.31 0.43
CA ASP A 187 25.56 36.30 1.28
C ASP A 187 24.49 35.51 0.50
N PHE A 188 24.71 34.22 0.33
CA PHE A 188 23.75 33.33 -0.32
C PHE A 188 22.42 33.20 0.45
N ASP A 189 22.42 33.34 1.78
CA ASP A 189 21.21 33.18 2.60
C ASP A 189 20.17 34.26 2.27
N GLU A 190 20.63 35.50 2.11
CA GLU A 190 19.79 36.62 1.67
C GLU A 190 19.19 36.36 0.27
N TYR A 191 20.01 35.93 -0.69
CA TYR A 191 19.54 35.58 -2.04
C TYR A 191 18.52 34.44 -2.02
N ALA A 192 18.79 33.38 -1.27
CA ALA A 192 17.89 32.23 -1.15
C ALA A 192 16.55 32.62 -0.51
N ARG A 193 16.58 33.51 0.48
CA ARG A 193 15.39 34.07 1.14
C ARG A 193 14.55 34.89 0.17
N LEU A 194 15.16 35.84 -0.53
CA LEU A 194 14.48 36.65 -1.55
C LEU A 194 13.87 35.77 -2.66
N ARG A 195 14.59 34.73 -3.10
CA ARG A 195 14.07 33.79 -4.10
C ARG A 195 12.89 32.97 -3.60
N ARG A 196 12.89 32.59 -2.31
CA ARG A 196 11.76 31.91 -1.67
C ARG A 196 10.55 32.83 -1.57
N GLU A 197 10.74 34.06 -1.10
CA GLU A 197 9.68 35.08 -1.03
C GLU A 197 9.07 35.38 -2.41
N LEU A 198 9.91 35.49 -3.44
CA LEU A 198 9.45 35.67 -4.83
C LEU A 198 8.58 34.49 -5.27
N LYS A 199 9.04 33.25 -5.04
CA LYS A 199 8.30 32.03 -5.39
C LYS A 199 6.98 31.91 -4.63
N ASP A 200 6.97 32.24 -3.35
CA ASP A 200 5.76 32.23 -2.53
C ASP A 200 4.77 33.27 -3.05
N ARG A 201 5.25 34.47 -3.40
CA ARG A 201 4.43 35.53 -4.00
C ARG A 201 3.87 35.15 -5.37
N GLU A 202 4.66 34.53 -6.24
CA GLU A 202 4.21 34.00 -7.52
C GLU A 202 3.12 32.94 -7.32
N THR A 203 3.28 32.07 -6.33
CA THR A 203 2.29 31.03 -6.00
C THR A 203 0.98 31.64 -5.49
N GLU A 204 1.04 32.67 -4.65
CA GLU A 204 -0.15 33.42 -4.22
C GLU A 204 -0.86 34.09 -5.39
N LEU A 205 -0.12 34.78 -6.26
CA LEU A 205 -0.67 35.44 -7.45
C LEU A 205 -1.31 34.41 -8.39
N ALA A 206 -0.69 33.25 -8.58
CA ALA A 206 -1.26 32.16 -9.37
C ALA A 206 -2.58 31.63 -8.77
N LYS A 207 -2.66 31.49 -7.44
CA LYS A 207 -3.89 31.09 -6.74
C LYS A 207 -4.98 32.15 -6.89
N GLN A 208 -4.65 33.43 -6.72
CA GLN A 208 -5.59 34.54 -6.90
C GLN A 208 -6.12 34.58 -8.34
N GLY A 209 -5.25 34.47 -9.34
CA GLY A 209 -5.65 34.39 -10.74
C GLY A 209 -6.52 33.16 -11.05
N ALA A 210 -6.24 32.01 -10.43
CA ALA A 210 -7.08 30.81 -10.57
C ALA A 210 -8.46 30.98 -9.92
N ALA A 211 -8.53 31.66 -8.76
CA ALA A 211 -9.79 31.97 -8.09
C ALA A 211 -10.63 32.95 -8.91
N GLN A 212 -10.02 34.00 -9.46
CA GLN A 212 -10.69 34.96 -10.33
C GLN A 212 -11.20 34.30 -11.61
N ARG A 213 -10.38 33.48 -12.29
CA ARG A 213 -10.83 32.70 -13.45
C ARG A 213 -11.97 31.74 -13.12
N ARG A 214 -11.99 31.14 -11.92
CA ARG A 214 -13.13 30.31 -11.48
C ARG A 214 -14.39 31.14 -11.27
N ALA A 215 -14.30 32.33 -10.68
CA ALA A 215 -15.44 33.22 -10.49
C ALA A 215 -16.00 33.68 -11.84
N GLU A 216 -15.14 34.07 -12.78
CA GLU A 216 -15.54 34.42 -14.16
C GLU A 216 -16.15 33.23 -14.90
N ALA A 217 -15.57 32.03 -14.76
CA ALA A 217 -16.12 30.81 -15.34
C ALA A 217 -17.49 30.47 -14.75
N ALA A 218 -17.71 30.65 -13.44
CA ALA A 218 -19.02 30.44 -12.82
C ALA A 218 -20.09 31.37 -13.42
N VAL A 219 -19.79 32.66 -13.57
CA VAL A 219 -20.69 33.63 -14.23
C VAL A 219 -20.95 33.29 -15.70
N ALA A 220 -19.95 32.74 -16.41
CA ALA A 220 -20.13 32.29 -17.78
C ALA A 220 -21.00 31.03 -17.87
N LEU A 221 -20.81 30.07 -16.96
CA LEU A 221 -21.61 28.85 -16.87
C LEU A 221 -23.09 29.14 -16.58
N GLU A 222 -23.39 30.16 -15.78
CA GLU A 222 -24.78 30.61 -15.51
C GLU A 222 -25.53 31.10 -16.76
N LYS A 223 -24.83 31.42 -17.85
CA LYS A 223 -25.43 31.92 -19.09
C LYS A 223 -25.60 30.84 -20.16
N LEU A 224 -25.08 29.64 -19.93
CA LEU A 224 -25.11 28.55 -20.89
C LEU A 224 -26.48 27.90 -20.96
N LYS A 225 -26.86 27.47 -22.16
CA LYS A 225 -28.09 26.75 -22.43
C LYS A 225 -27.80 25.34 -22.93
N PRO A 226 -28.74 24.39 -22.75
CA PRO A 226 -28.66 23.10 -23.42
C PRO A 226 -28.48 23.28 -24.93
N GLY A 227 -27.43 22.67 -25.49
CA GLY A 227 -27.06 22.76 -26.91
C GLY A 227 -25.88 23.68 -27.21
N ASP A 228 -25.39 24.49 -26.27
CA ASP A 228 -24.22 25.33 -26.48
C ASP A 228 -22.93 24.49 -26.54
N ILE A 229 -21.98 24.89 -27.39
CA ILE A 229 -20.66 24.27 -27.47
C ILE A 229 -19.66 25.17 -26.75
N ILE A 230 -18.97 24.61 -25.74
CA ILE A 230 -17.94 25.29 -24.96
C ILE A 230 -16.57 24.65 -25.20
N HIS A 231 -15.50 25.39 -24.95
CA HIS A 231 -14.14 24.87 -24.97
C HIS A 231 -13.58 24.80 -23.55
N VAL A 232 -13.20 23.59 -23.11
CA VAL A 232 -12.58 23.34 -21.80
C VAL A 232 -11.06 23.40 -21.99
N PRO A 233 -10.37 24.42 -21.44
CA PRO A 233 -8.97 24.69 -21.79
C PRO A 233 -7.96 23.75 -21.14
N THR A 234 -8.29 23.11 -20.01
CA THR A 234 -7.35 22.30 -19.21
C THR A 234 -8.05 21.20 -18.43
N GLY A 235 -7.36 20.09 -18.16
CA GLY A 235 -7.85 18.99 -17.32
C GLY A 235 -8.17 17.71 -18.09
N LYS A 236 -8.73 16.70 -17.40
CA LYS A 236 -9.02 15.37 -17.96
C LYS A 236 -9.99 15.40 -19.14
N PHE A 237 -10.83 16.43 -19.22
CA PHE A 237 -11.85 16.62 -20.26
C PHE A 237 -11.57 17.85 -21.12
N ALA A 238 -10.30 18.21 -21.30
CA ALA A 238 -9.91 19.33 -22.15
C ALA A 238 -10.33 19.10 -23.61
N GLY A 239 -10.79 20.15 -24.28
CA GLY A 239 -11.33 20.12 -25.64
C GLY A 239 -12.74 20.72 -25.75
N LEU A 240 -13.38 20.55 -26.90
CA LEU A 240 -14.75 20.99 -27.13
C LEU A 240 -15.75 20.09 -26.40
N ALA A 241 -16.73 20.69 -25.73
CA ALA A 241 -17.79 20.00 -25.01
C ALA A 241 -19.16 20.62 -25.35
N LEU A 242 -20.20 19.78 -25.38
CA LEU A 242 -21.58 20.19 -25.58
C LEU A 242 -22.27 20.29 -24.21
N VAL A 243 -22.99 21.39 -23.97
CA VAL A 243 -23.77 21.59 -22.75
C VAL A 243 -25.07 20.79 -22.86
N LEU A 244 -25.22 19.77 -22.03
CA LEU A 244 -26.45 18.95 -21.96
C LEU A 244 -27.45 19.49 -20.93
N ASP A 245 -26.94 19.97 -19.80
CA ASP A 245 -27.72 20.56 -18.72
C ASP A 245 -26.85 21.58 -17.98
N PRO A 246 -27.24 22.88 -17.91
CA PRO A 246 -26.50 23.90 -17.19
C PRO A 246 -26.69 23.86 -15.67
N GLY A 247 -27.59 23.02 -15.13
CA GLY A 247 -27.75 22.83 -13.67
C GLY A 247 -28.39 23.99 -12.92
N LEU A 248 -29.02 24.93 -13.63
CA LEU A 248 -29.81 26.01 -13.04
C LEU A 248 -31.25 25.54 -12.78
N PRO A 249 -31.89 25.89 -11.65
CA PRO A 249 -33.28 25.54 -11.39
C PRO A 249 -34.18 26.14 -12.49
N ALA A 250 -34.90 25.27 -13.20
CA ALA A 250 -35.64 25.62 -14.40
C ALA A 250 -36.70 26.72 -14.13
N GLY A 251 -36.40 27.94 -14.57
CA GLY A 251 -37.42 28.95 -14.85
C GLY A 251 -38.23 28.50 -16.06
N ARG A 252 -39.51 28.17 -15.83
CA ARG A 252 -40.53 27.77 -16.81
C ARG A 252 -40.31 28.38 -18.20
N SER A 253 -39.91 27.56 -19.17
CA SER A 253 -40.07 27.87 -20.60
C SER A 253 -41.11 26.93 -21.20
N ASN A 254 -42.28 27.48 -21.50
CA ASN A 254 -43.32 26.88 -22.32
C ASN A 254 -42.74 26.41 -23.67
N GLY A 255 -42.98 25.15 -24.03
CA GLY A 255 -42.65 24.60 -25.34
C GLY A 255 -43.42 23.32 -25.58
N HIS A 256 -44.46 23.42 -26.41
CA HIS A 256 -45.36 22.35 -26.84
C HIS A 256 -44.63 21.05 -27.21
N ARG A 257 -45.05 19.93 -26.62
CA ARG A 257 -44.90 18.59 -27.20
C ARG A 257 -46.20 18.22 -27.91
N GLY A 258 -46.18 18.27 -29.23
CA GLY A 258 -47.08 17.56 -30.15
C GLY A 258 -46.24 16.78 -31.16
N PHE A 259 -46.86 15.82 -31.83
CA PHE A 259 -46.32 14.72 -32.66
C PHE A 259 -46.06 13.45 -31.85
N GLU A 260 -47.09 12.63 -31.55
CA GLU A 260 -47.89 11.77 -32.45
C GLU A 260 -47.04 10.77 -33.24
N HIS A 261 -47.17 9.50 -32.82
CA HIS A 261 -46.80 8.31 -33.56
C HIS A 261 -47.68 8.17 -34.80
N HIS A 262 -47.07 7.86 -35.94
CA HIS A 262 -47.72 7.11 -37.00
C HIS A 262 -46.76 6.03 -37.51
N ASP A 263 -47.27 4.79 -37.41
CA ASP A 263 -46.96 3.53 -38.12
C ASP A 263 -45.51 3.04 -38.24
#